data_AF-A0A1F8RCZ2-F1
#
_entry.id   AF-A0A1F8RCZ2-F1
#
_cell.length_a   1.000
_cell.length_b   1.000
_cell.length_c   1.000
_cell.angle_alpha   90.00
_cell.angle_beta   90.00
_cell.angle_gamma   90.00
#
_symmetry.space_group_name_H-M   'P 1'
#
loop_
_entity.id
_entity.type
_entity.pdbx_description
1 polymer ?
#
loop_
_entity_poly.entity_id
_entity_poly.type
_entity_poly.pdbx_seq_one_letter_code
_entity_poly.pdbx_strand_id
1 'polypeptide(L)'
;MVEDTGKTLRADAYRPVNAPEPVRVEEDASGLPAAVRTPRRQAVAAIEERWRLDDEWWRAGPVARLYYSVRLASGERLLLYKDLAGGGWYRQAY
;
A
#
# COMPACT_ATOMS: atom_id res chain seq x y z
N MET A 1 34.66 25.83 -8.81
CA MET A 1 33.89 26.24 -7.62
C MET A 1 32.59 26.82 -8.16
N VAL A 2 31.51 26.05 -8.14
CA VAL A 2 30.20 26.47 -8.66
C VAL A 2 29.34 26.75 -7.44
N GLU A 3 28.86 27.99 -7.33
CA GLU A 3 28.01 28.45 -6.25
C GLU A 3 26.57 28.01 -6.55
N ASP A 4 26.01 27.18 -5.66
CA ASP A 4 24.62 26.74 -5.72
C ASP A 4 23.76 27.79 -5.02
N THR A 5 23.11 28.66 -5.81
CA THR A 5 22.22 29.70 -5.29
C THR A 5 20.93 29.05 -4.81
N GLY A 6 20.90 28.71 -3.52
CA GLY A 6 19.76 28.13 -2.82
C GLY A 6 18.48 28.93 -3.02
N LYS A 7 17.67 28.52 -3.99
CA LYS A 7 16.33 29.02 -4.20
C LYS A 7 15.44 28.36 -3.15
N THR A 8 15.03 29.13 -2.14
CA THR A 8 14.09 28.71 -1.08
C THR A 8 12.85 28.09 -1.72
N LEU A 9 12.74 26.76 -1.65
CA LEU A 9 11.56 26.02 -2.05
C LEU A 9 10.41 26.48 -1.15
N ARG A 10 9.46 27.23 -1.72
CA ARG A 10 8.20 27.49 -1.04
C ARG A 10 7.49 26.15 -0.86
N ALA A 11 7.15 25.84 0.39
CA ALA A 11 6.41 24.65 0.77
C ALA A 11 4.92 24.74 0.36
N ASP A 12 4.67 25.07 -0.91
CA ASP A 12 3.33 25.05 -1.48
C ASP A 12 2.97 23.59 -1.76
N ALA A 13 2.38 22.95 -0.75
CA ALA A 13 1.52 21.77 -0.78
C ALA A 13 1.85 20.69 -1.83
N TYR A 14 2.94 19.95 -1.63
CA TYR A 14 3.12 18.65 -2.28
C TYR A 14 2.00 17.71 -1.83
N ARG A 15 0.90 17.63 -2.59
CA ARG A 15 -0.09 16.57 -2.45
C ARG A 15 0.51 15.32 -3.09
N PRO A 16 0.78 14.25 -2.32
CA PRO A 16 1.33 13.03 -2.90
C PRO A 16 0.32 12.48 -3.92
N VAL A 17 0.78 12.30 -5.16
CA VAL A 17 0.02 11.57 -6.17
C VAL A 17 0.03 10.10 -5.74
N ASN A 18 -1.14 9.48 -5.66
CA ASN A 18 -1.32 8.08 -5.24
C ASN A 18 -0.86 7.78 -3.81
N ALA A 19 -1.17 8.69 -2.87
CA ALA A 19 -1.02 8.40 -1.44
C ALA A 19 -1.79 7.11 -1.10
N PRO A 20 -1.13 6.10 -0.50
CA PRO A 20 -1.82 4.87 -0.13
C PRO A 20 -2.88 5.14 0.94
N GLU A 21 -4.06 4.57 0.77
CA GLU A 21 -5.19 4.74 1.68
C GLU A 21 -5.19 3.61 2.72
N PRO A 22 -5.11 3.90 4.04
CA PRO A 22 -5.21 2.86 5.06
C PRO A 22 -6.53 2.10 4.95
N VAL A 23 -6.48 0.77 5.01
CA VAL A 23 -7.66 -0.07 4.89
C VAL A 23 -7.62 -1.20 5.90
N ARG A 24 -8.77 -1.51 6.51
CA ARG A 24 -8.87 -2.66 7.42
C ARG A 24 -9.07 -3.93 6.60
N VAL A 25 -8.15 -4.85 6.74
CA VAL A 25 -8.18 -6.18 6.12
C VAL A 25 -8.30 -7.22 7.23
N GLU A 26 -9.23 -8.15 7.06
CA GLU A 26 -9.33 -9.37 7.86
C GLU A 26 -8.48 -10.43 7.18
N GLU A 27 -7.51 -10.98 7.91
CA GLU A 27 -6.65 -12.05 7.44
C GLU A 27 -7.22 -13.42 7.82
N ASP A 28 -7.00 -14.44 6.99
CA ASP A 28 -7.26 -15.83 7.38
C ASP A 28 -6.14 -16.40 8.27
N ALA A 29 -6.26 -17.66 8.65
CA ALA A 29 -5.28 -18.35 9.49
C ALA A 29 -3.88 -18.48 8.84
N SER A 30 -3.76 -18.28 7.53
CA SER A 30 -2.49 -18.28 6.79
C SER A 30 -1.91 -16.87 6.58
N GLY A 31 -2.59 -15.83 7.06
CA GLY A 31 -2.18 -14.44 6.90
C GLY A 31 -2.53 -13.84 5.54
N LEU A 32 -3.43 -14.48 4.77
CA LEU A 32 -3.91 -13.97 3.49
C LEU A 32 -5.15 -13.10 3.67
N PRO A 33 -5.38 -12.10 2.79
CA PRO A 33 -6.57 -11.24 2.88
C PRO A 33 -7.84 -12.03 2.59
N ALA A 34 -8.72 -12.15 3.59
CA ALA A 34 -10.00 -12.86 3.50
C ALA A 34 -11.20 -11.92 3.35
N ALA A 35 -11.12 -10.71 3.92
CA ALA A 35 -12.14 -9.69 3.78
C ALA A 35 -11.54 -8.28 3.88
N VAL A 36 -12.17 -7.33 3.22
CA VAL A 36 -11.82 -5.91 3.25
C VAL A 36 -12.98 -5.14 3.84
N ARG A 37 -12.71 -4.25 4.78
CA ARG A 37 -13.68 -3.28 5.29
C ARG A 37 -13.51 -1.96 4.56
N THR A 38 -14.25 -1.82 3.48
CA THR A 38 -14.59 -0.53 2.86
C THR A 38 -15.79 0.05 3.65
N PRO A 39 -16.59 1.03 3.19
CA PRO A 39 -17.81 1.43 3.92
C PRO A 39 -18.72 0.26 4.31
N ARG A 40 -18.60 -0.89 3.63
CA ARG A 40 -19.19 -2.17 4.03
C ARG A 40 -18.11 -3.26 4.05
N ARG A 41 -18.35 -4.34 4.80
CA ARG A 41 -17.49 -5.53 4.75
C ARG A 41 -17.72 -6.28 3.44
N GLN A 42 -16.65 -6.55 2.71
CA GLN A 42 -16.67 -7.35 1.48
C GLN A 42 -15.70 -8.52 1.61
N ALA A 43 -16.17 -9.73 1.32
CA ALA A 43 -15.30 -10.90 1.26
C ALA A 43 -14.38 -10.82 0.04
N VAL A 44 -13.14 -11.29 0.19
CA VAL A 44 -12.25 -11.56 -0.93
C VAL A 44 -12.69 -12.88 -1.55
N ALA A 45 -13.09 -12.83 -2.82
CA ALA A 45 -13.50 -14.01 -3.59
C ALA A 45 -12.31 -14.73 -4.20
N ALA A 46 -11.28 -13.99 -4.62
CA ALA A 46 -10.04 -14.56 -5.14
C ALA A 46 -8.85 -13.60 -4.93
N ILE A 47 -7.67 -14.18 -4.73
CA ILE A 47 -6.39 -13.48 -4.86
C ILE A 47 -5.88 -13.80 -6.27
N GLU A 48 -5.85 -12.80 -7.14
CA GLU A 48 -5.44 -12.98 -8.53
C GLU A 48 -3.90 -12.94 -8.67
N GLU A 49 -3.24 -12.06 -7.91
CA GLU A 49 -1.80 -11.91 -7.92
C GLU A 49 -1.28 -11.59 -6.51
N ARG A 50 -0.06 -12.05 -6.22
CA ARG A 50 0.67 -11.77 -4.98
C ARG A 50 2.15 -11.55 -5.30
N TRP A 51 2.70 -10.43 -4.85
CA TRP A 51 4.12 -10.13 -5.03
C TRP A 51 4.70 -9.34 -3.86
N ARG A 52 6.00 -9.49 -3.64
CA ARG A 52 6.73 -8.80 -2.58
C ARG A 52 7.64 -7.74 -3.20
N LEU A 53 7.66 -6.57 -2.58
CA LEU A 53 8.61 -5.50 -2.86
C LEU A 53 9.47 -5.30 -1.62
N ASP A 54 10.76 -5.53 -1.76
CA ASP A 54 11.76 -5.12 -0.79
C ASP A 54 12.65 -4.06 -1.45
N ASP A 55 12.62 -2.85 -0.92
CA ASP A 55 13.35 -1.69 -1.43
C ASP A 55 14.00 -0.93 -0.26
N GLU A 56 14.94 -0.04 -0.57
CA GLU A 56 15.69 0.76 0.40
C GLU A 56 16.31 -0.06 1.54
N TRP A 57 16.66 -1.32 1.28
CA TRP A 57 17.20 -2.25 2.26
C TRP A 57 18.56 -1.83 2.85
N TRP A 58 19.23 -0.88 2.19
CA TRP A 58 20.47 -0.24 2.66
C TRP A 58 20.24 0.94 3.61
N ARG A 59 19.00 1.37 3.85
CA ARG A 59 18.67 2.42 4.84
C ARG A 59 18.20 1.79 6.14
N ALA A 60 18.24 2.59 7.22
CA ALA A 60 17.74 2.18 8.53
C ALA A 60 16.23 1.86 8.56
N GLY A 61 15.46 2.36 7.59
CA GLY A 61 14.05 2.04 7.40
C GLY A 61 13.82 1.35 6.05
N PRO A 62 13.98 0.02 5.95
CA PRO A 62 13.74 -0.71 4.72
C PRO A 62 12.25 -0.69 4.35
N VAL A 63 11.95 -0.57 3.07
CA VAL A 63 10.58 -0.70 2.55
C VAL A 63 10.34 -2.16 2.24
N ALA A 64 9.50 -2.83 3.02
CA ALA A 64 9.11 -4.22 2.78
C ALA A 64 7.58 -4.29 2.69
N ARG A 65 7.05 -4.58 1.50
CA ARG A 65 5.60 -4.61 1.23
C ARG A 65 5.20 -5.91 0.54
N LEU A 66 4.06 -6.46 0.94
CA LEU A 66 3.45 -7.61 0.29
C LEU A 66 2.14 -7.18 -0.36
N TYR A 67 2.14 -7.16 -1.69
CA TYR A 67 1.03 -6.72 -2.53
C TYR A 67 0.12 -7.89 -2.91
N TYR A 68 -1.16 -7.55 -3.06
CA TYR A 68 -2.24 -8.46 -3.45
C TYR A 68 -3.17 -7.77 -4.44
N SER A 69 -3.32 -8.32 -5.64
CA SER A 69 -4.49 -8.04 -6.49
C SER A 69 -5.60 -8.98 -6.07
N VAL A 70 -6.70 -8.44 -5.55
CA VAL A 70 -7.82 -9.23 -5.06
C VAL A 70 -9.09 -8.91 -5.84
N ARG A 71 -9.90 -9.95 -6.08
CA ARG A 71 -11.28 -9.80 -6.51
C ARG A 71 -12.20 -9.91 -5.30
N LEU A 72 -13.04 -8.90 -5.08
CA LEU A 72 -14.06 -8.92 -4.05
C LEU A 72 -15.28 -9.73 -4.51
N ALA A 73 -16.10 -10.16 -3.56
CA ALA A 73 -17.37 -10.85 -3.84
C ALA A 73 -18.36 -10.01 -4.67
N SER A 74 -18.22 -8.69 -4.70
CA SER A 74 -18.99 -7.80 -5.59
C SER A 74 -18.52 -7.86 -7.05
N GLY A 75 -17.38 -8.50 -7.34
CA GLY A 75 -16.71 -8.50 -8.63
C GLY A 75 -15.69 -7.36 -8.82
N GLU A 76 -15.60 -6.40 -7.89
CA GLU A 76 -14.61 -5.31 -7.93
C GLU A 76 -13.18 -5.84 -7.71
N ARG A 77 -12.20 -5.24 -8.40
CA ARG A 77 -10.77 -5.51 -8.18
C ARG A 77 -10.17 -4.44 -7.27
N LEU A 78 -9.43 -4.86 -6.26
CA LEU A 78 -8.63 -3.97 -5.41
C LEU A 78 -7.16 -4.36 -5.43
N LEU A 79 -6.30 -3.34 -5.40
CA LEU A 79 -4.89 -3.50 -5.10
C LEU A 79 -4.65 -3.16 -3.63
N LEU A 80 -4.23 -4.16 -2.87
CA LEU A 80 -3.91 -4.05 -1.46
C LEU A 80 -2.42 -4.29 -1.25
N TYR A 81 -1.84 -3.72 -0.21
CA TYR A 81 -0.56 -4.19 0.31
C TYR A 81 -0.52 -4.19 1.83
N LYS A 82 0.20 -5.15 2.39
CA LYS A 82 0.62 -5.17 3.78
C LYS A 82 2.02 -4.57 3.87
N ASP A 83 2.16 -3.51 4.64
CA ASP A 83 3.46 -3.03 5.07
C ASP A 83 4.01 -4.03 6.10
N LEU A 84 5.14 -4.65 5.79
CA LEU A 84 5.78 -5.65 6.64
C LEU A 84 6.64 -5.00 7.73
N ALA A 85 7.01 -3.73 7.59
CA ALA A 85 7.74 -2.98 8.61
C ALA A 85 6.78 -2.49 9.72
N GLY A 86 5.69 -1.83 9.33
CA GLY A 86 4.68 -1.32 10.26
C GLY A 86 3.52 -2.28 10.57
N GLY A 87 3.35 -3.36 9.80
CA GLY A 87 2.24 -4.32 9.92
C GLY A 87 0.90 -3.84 9.36
N GLY A 88 0.83 -2.60 8.86
CA GLY A 88 -0.41 -1.97 8.40
C GLY A 88 -0.87 -2.44 7.02
N TRP A 89 -2.16 -2.30 6.75
CA TRP A 89 -2.77 -2.60 5.46
C TRP A 89 -3.22 -1.34 4.75
N TYR A 90 -3.01 -1.31 3.44
CA TYR A 90 -3.28 -0.15 2.60
C TYR A 90 -3.88 -0.58 1.26
N ARG A 91 -4.77 0.26 0.73
CA ARG A 91 -5.24 0.20 -0.65
C ARG A 91 -4.41 1.17 -1.49
N GLN A 92 -4.02 0.74 -2.67
CA GLN A 92 -3.40 1.60 -3.66
C GLN A 92 -4.38 1.86 -4.82
N ALA A 93 -4.65 3.13 -5.09
CA ALA A 93 -5.29 3.54 -6.33
C ALA A 93 -4.23 3.50 -7.46
N TYR A 94 -4.64 3.04 -8.64
CA TYR A 94 -3.85 3.15 -9.87
C TYR A 94 -3.89 4.60 -10.37
#